data_AF-A0A3Q1B7I1-F1
#
_entry.id   AF-A0A3Q1B7I1-F1
#
_cell.length_a   1.000
_cell.length_b   1.000
_cell.length_c   1.000
_cell.angle_alpha   90.00
_cell.angle_beta   90.00
_cell.angle_gamma   90.00
#
_symmetry.space_group_name_H-M   'P 1'
#
loop_
_entity.id
_entity.type
_entity.pdbx_description
1 polymer ?
#
loop_
_entity_poly.entity_id
_entity_poly.type
_entity_poly.pdbx_seq_one_letter_code
_entity_poly.pdbx_strand_id
1 'polypeptide(L)'
;LNHSPSCHKPVYTTPQLWFSEHMFTGILAQLYCEMLPDGGWTVFQRRSGPAVSFVRKWTDYRYGFGALTQDHWLSLKKVFFLTKNKSKMWTMRVDLWDHEGGTVFAEYKNFVGKYSGNAGTEVLKNGYGFSTTDRDNDGCSPCIFGDIAESDCSSSEGGGGWWDFHATGQHIFRCSGLHWRT
;
A
#
# COMPACT_ATOMS: atom_id res chain seq x y z
N LEU A 1 0.38 5.90 -6.25
CA LEU A 1 -0.82 5.92 -7.12
C LEU A 1 -0.65 6.97 -8.20
N ASN A 2 -0.91 6.65 -9.47
CA ASN A 2 -0.80 7.59 -10.59
C ASN A 2 -2.12 7.67 -11.38
N HIS A 3 -2.75 8.86 -11.39
CA HIS A 3 -3.85 9.30 -12.28
C HIS A 3 -4.13 10.82 -12.09
N SER A 4 -4.41 11.55 -13.18
CA SER A 4 -4.85 12.97 -13.15
C SER A 4 -6.26 13.10 -12.50
N PRO A 5 -6.41 13.68 -11.30
CA PRO A 5 -5.90 15.01 -10.93
C PRO A 5 -5.15 15.02 -9.59
N SER A 6 -4.56 13.89 -9.19
CA SER A 6 -4.06 13.73 -7.82
C SER A 6 -2.73 14.44 -7.53
N CYS A 7 -1.79 14.32 -8.47
CA CYS A 7 -0.54 15.05 -8.52
C CYS A 7 -0.32 15.48 -9.97
N HIS A 8 -0.75 16.69 -10.35
CA HIS A 8 -0.38 17.24 -11.68
C HIS A 8 1.05 17.78 -11.61
N LYS A 9 1.79 17.71 -12.72
CA LYS A 9 3.09 18.38 -12.86
C LYS A 9 2.90 19.90 -12.81
N PRO A 10 3.32 20.67 -11.79
CA PRO A 10 3.83 21.99 -12.05
C PRO A 10 5.30 21.85 -12.48
N VAL A 11 5.90 22.98 -12.81
CA VAL A 11 7.26 23.18 -13.34
C VAL A 11 8.41 22.67 -12.42
N TYR A 12 8.13 21.93 -11.34
CA TYR A 12 9.12 21.56 -10.32
C TYR A 12 9.32 20.04 -10.20
N THR A 13 10.59 19.64 -10.21
CA THR A 13 11.10 18.25 -10.17
C THR A 13 11.31 17.71 -8.75
N THR A 14 10.93 18.45 -7.71
CA THR A 14 11.17 18.08 -6.31
C THR A 14 9.91 17.49 -5.64
N PRO A 15 10.03 16.46 -4.78
CA PRO A 15 8.94 16.01 -3.94
C PRO A 15 8.44 17.12 -3.03
N GLN A 16 7.12 17.26 -2.88
CA GLN A 16 6.53 18.32 -2.09
C GLN A 16 5.16 17.93 -1.53
N LEU A 17 4.70 18.64 -0.49
CA LEU A 17 3.36 18.50 0.04
C LEU A 17 2.36 19.22 -0.87
N TRP A 18 1.26 18.55 -1.18
CA TRP A 18 0.20 19.07 -2.05
C TRP A 18 -1.16 19.04 -1.36
N PHE A 19 -2.02 19.99 -1.73
CA PHE A 19 -3.43 19.97 -1.39
C PHE A 19 -4.24 19.53 -2.61
N SER A 20 -5.15 18.57 -2.41
CA SER A 20 -6.14 18.22 -3.43
C SER A 20 -7.52 18.68 -3.01
N GLU A 21 -8.05 19.71 -3.69
CA GLU A 21 -9.37 20.29 -3.40
C GLU A 21 -10.53 19.52 -4.04
N HIS A 22 -10.28 18.84 -5.18
CA HIS A 22 -11.33 18.25 -6.00
C HIS A 22 -11.55 16.74 -5.81
N MET A 23 -10.75 16.06 -4.98
CA MET A 23 -10.86 14.60 -4.83
C MET A 23 -11.75 14.15 -3.66
N PHE A 24 -12.10 15.03 -2.72
CA PHE A 24 -12.76 14.64 -1.47
C PHE A 24 -13.93 15.58 -1.12
N THR A 25 -15.15 15.37 -1.64
CA THR A 25 -16.41 16.00 -1.14
C THR A 25 -16.35 17.49 -0.73
N GLY A 26 -15.52 18.33 -1.38
CA GLY A 26 -15.32 19.74 -1.03
C GLY A 26 -14.40 20.02 0.18
N ILE A 27 -13.68 19.02 0.68
CA ILE A 27 -12.68 19.11 1.76
C ILE A 27 -11.27 19.01 1.17
N LEU A 28 -10.41 19.95 1.53
CA LEU A 28 -8.99 19.92 1.21
C LEU A 28 -8.31 18.75 1.92
N ALA A 29 -7.67 17.87 1.16
CA ALA A 29 -6.80 16.84 1.73
C ALA A 29 -5.34 17.12 1.37
N GLN A 30 -4.47 17.08 2.38
CA GLN A 30 -3.03 17.04 2.18
C GLN A 30 -2.60 15.64 1.72
N LEU A 31 -1.72 15.63 0.72
CA LEU A 31 -1.10 14.47 0.10
C LEU A 31 0.39 14.74 -0.07
N TYR A 32 1.20 13.68 -0.07
CA TYR A 32 2.58 13.78 -0.53
C TYR A 32 2.65 13.31 -1.99
N CYS A 33 3.20 14.16 -2.85
CA CYS A 33 3.42 13.84 -4.25
C CYS A 33 4.90 13.69 -4.54
N GLU A 34 5.25 12.53 -5.07
CA GLU A 34 6.55 12.27 -5.64
C GLU A 34 6.50 12.55 -7.14
N MET A 35 7.35 13.45 -7.61
CA MET A 35 7.39 13.86 -9.01
C MET A 35 8.51 13.10 -9.71
N LEU A 36 8.12 12.13 -10.53
CA LEU A 36 9.05 11.34 -11.34
C LEU A 36 8.95 11.77 -12.82
N PRO A 37 9.93 11.39 -13.66
CA PRO A 37 9.88 11.71 -15.09
C PRO A 37 8.58 11.24 -15.76
N ASP A 38 8.07 10.10 -15.34
CA ASP A 38 6.87 9.44 -15.85
C ASP A 38 5.54 10.00 -15.30
N GLY A 39 5.56 10.87 -14.29
CA GLY A 39 4.35 11.46 -13.74
C GLY A 39 4.44 11.89 -12.27
N GLY A 40 3.32 12.39 -11.76
CA GLY A 40 3.14 12.65 -10.35
C GLY A 40 2.52 11.44 -9.65
N TRP A 41 3.17 10.96 -8.61
CA TRP A 41 2.76 9.82 -7.81
C TRP A 41 2.27 10.27 -6.45
N THR A 42 0.99 10.00 -6.14
CA THR A 42 0.52 10.11 -4.77
C THR A 42 1.10 8.97 -3.95
N VAL A 43 1.91 9.32 -2.95
CA VAL A 43 2.45 8.36 -1.98
C VAL A 43 1.42 8.22 -0.87
N PHE A 44 0.87 7.01 -0.72
CA PHE A 44 -0.09 6.71 0.34
C PHE A 44 0.51 5.90 1.47
N GLN A 45 1.70 5.32 1.27
CA GLN A 45 2.48 4.60 2.26
C GLN A 45 3.96 4.81 1.99
N ARG A 46 4.75 5.08 3.03
CA ARG A 46 6.21 5.16 2.98
C ARG A 46 6.80 4.58 4.26
N ARG A 47 7.88 3.79 4.13
CA ARG A 47 8.66 3.26 5.25
C ARG A 47 10.14 3.39 4.94
N SER A 48 10.88 4.07 5.81
CA SER A 48 12.32 4.30 5.71
C SER A 48 13.07 3.92 6.97
N GLY A 49 12.35 3.65 8.07
CA GLY A 49 12.94 3.08 9.27
C GLY A 49 11.90 2.72 10.33
N PRO A 50 12.34 2.54 11.60
CA PRO A 50 11.47 2.15 12.70
C PRO A 50 10.74 3.32 13.37
N ALA A 51 10.92 4.56 12.89
CA ALA A 51 10.45 5.77 13.56
C ALA A 51 8.91 5.83 13.71
N VAL A 52 8.17 5.21 12.79
CA VAL A 52 6.71 5.14 12.83
C VAL A 52 6.30 3.67 12.93
N SER A 53 5.63 3.30 14.02
CA SER A 53 5.03 1.97 14.14
C SER A 53 3.85 1.80 13.18
N PHE A 54 3.88 0.70 12.42
CA PHE A 54 2.78 0.20 11.58
C PHE A 54 1.96 -0.90 12.28
N VAL A 55 2.36 -1.30 13.49
CA VAL A 55 1.55 -2.19 14.33
C VAL A 55 0.44 -1.35 14.96
N ARG A 56 -0.68 -1.26 14.23
CA ARG A 56 -1.76 -0.30 14.50
C ARG A 56 -3.12 -0.96 14.32
N LYS A 57 -4.12 -0.40 14.99
CA LYS A 57 -5.50 -0.86 14.91
C LYS A 57 -6.17 -0.39 13.62
N TRP A 58 -7.29 -1.02 13.24
CA TRP A 58 -8.10 -0.66 12.07
C TRP A 58 -8.40 0.84 11.99
N THR A 59 -8.70 1.44 13.14
CA THR A 59 -9.05 2.87 13.22
C THR A 59 -7.90 3.76 12.72
N ASP A 60 -6.66 3.46 13.09
CA ASP A 60 -5.49 4.21 12.63
C ASP A 60 -5.30 4.05 11.12
N TYR A 61 -5.45 2.84 10.59
CA TYR A 61 -5.39 2.60 9.14
C TYR A 61 -6.53 3.29 8.38
N ARG A 62 -7.71 3.40 9.00
CA ARG A 62 -8.88 4.09 8.44
C ARG A 62 -8.69 5.60 8.33
N TYR A 63 -7.95 6.21 9.26
CA TYR A 63 -7.79 7.68 9.36
C TYR A 63 -6.39 8.19 8.98
N GLY A 64 -5.39 7.31 8.90
CA GLY A 64 -4.02 7.65 8.57
C GLY A 64 -3.17 7.92 9.81
N PHE A 65 -1.86 7.76 9.67
CA PHE A 65 -0.88 8.00 10.73
C PHE A 65 0.50 8.35 10.15
N GLY A 66 1.40 8.88 10.98
CA GLY A 66 2.72 9.33 10.56
C GLY A 66 2.71 10.72 9.92
N ALA A 67 3.84 11.12 9.35
CA ALA A 67 4.02 12.43 8.72
C ALA A 67 4.17 12.27 7.20
N LEU A 68 3.39 13.02 6.42
CA LEU A 68 3.36 12.89 4.96
C LEU A 68 4.73 13.07 4.28
N THR A 69 5.64 13.85 4.88
CA THR A 69 7.01 14.05 4.38
C THR A 69 8.00 12.97 4.83
N GLN A 70 7.58 12.05 5.70
CA GLN A 70 8.37 10.96 6.27
C GLN A 70 7.59 9.63 6.13
N ASP A 71 7.81 8.71 7.07
CA ASP A 71 7.07 7.45 7.16
C ASP A 71 5.62 7.72 7.56
N HIS A 72 4.69 7.19 6.78
CA HIS A 72 3.26 7.42 6.99
C HIS A 72 2.39 6.39 6.30
N TRP A 73 1.12 6.42 6.70
CA TRP A 73 -0.02 5.83 6.02
C TRP A 73 -1.07 6.92 5.81
N LEU A 74 -1.45 7.19 4.57
CA LEU A 74 -2.33 8.31 4.22
C LEU A 74 -3.76 8.15 4.75
N SER A 75 -4.25 6.90 4.82
CA SER A 75 -5.59 6.41 5.22
C SER A 75 -6.28 5.59 4.13
N LEU A 76 -6.99 4.55 4.56
CA LEU A 76 -7.84 3.74 3.69
C LEU A 76 -8.99 4.56 3.10
N LYS A 77 -9.58 5.49 3.87
CA LYS A 77 -10.65 6.37 3.36
C LYS A 77 -10.16 7.18 2.17
N LYS A 78 -9.01 7.85 2.29
CA LYS A 78 -8.49 8.67 1.19
C LYS A 78 -8.12 7.83 -0.01
N VAL A 79 -7.43 6.70 0.19
CA VAL A 79 -7.09 5.77 -0.89
C VAL A 79 -8.34 5.28 -1.62
N PHE A 80 -9.38 4.85 -0.90
CA PHE A 80 -10.66 4.45 -1.49
C PHE A 80 -11.30 5.59 -2.29
N PHE A 81 -11.32 6.82 -1.76
CA PHE A 81 -11.88 7.96 -2.48
C PHE A 81 -11.12 8.28 -3.77
N LEU A 82 -9.79 8.08 -3.80
CA LEU A 82 -8.98 8.20 -5.02
C LEU A 82 -9.37 7.14 -6.04
N THR A 83 -9.47 5.88 -5.61
CA THR A 83 -9.58 4.72 -6.51
C THR A 83 -11.02 4.27 -6.81
N LYS A 84 -12.04 4.78 -6.11
CA LYS A 84 -13.45 4.36 -6.26
C LYS A 84 -14.04 4.56 -7.66
N ASN A 85 -13.52 5.52 -8.43
CA ASN A 85 -14.04 5.81 -9.76
C ASN A 85 -13.46 4.80 -10.76
N LYS A 86 -14.26 3.78 -11.09
CA LYS A 86 -13.88 2.70 -12.02
C LYS A 86 -13.68 3.16 -13.46
N SER A 87 -14.18 4.33 -13.85
CA SER A 87 -13.92 4.91 -15.18
C SER A 87 -12.50 5.48 -15.30
N LYS A 88 -11.76 5.59 -14.19
CA LYS A 88 -10.37 6.05 -14.14
C LYS A 88 -9.43 4.86 -14.00
N MET A 89 -8.38 4.82 -14.81
CA MET A 89 -7.35 3.78 -14.73
C MET A 89 -6.24 4.23 -13.77
N TRP A 90 -6.12 3.56 -12.63
CA TRP A 90 -5.07 3.84 -11.65
C TRP A 90 -3.93 2.85 -11.77
N THR A 91 -2.71 3.35 -11.81
CA THR A 91 -1.51 2.52 -11.60
C THR A 91 -1.09 2.62 -10.14
N MET A 92 -0.98 1.46 -9.48
CA MET A 92 -0.30 1.35 -8.21
C MET A 92 1.12 0.86 -8.46
N ARG A 93 2.08 1.48 -7.78
CA ARG A 93 3.48 1.10 -7.80
C ARG A 93 3.94 0.89 -6.37
N VAL A 94 4.81 -0.09 -6.20
CA VAL A 94 5.49 -0.42 -4.95
C VAL A 94 6.97 -0.42 -5.27
N ASP A 95 7.71 0.50 -4.65
CA ASP A 95 9.16 0.56 -4.71
C ASP A 95 9.75 -0.03 -3.43
N LEU A 96 10.76 -0.87 -3.58
CA LEU A 96 11.40 -1.66 -2.54
C LEU A 96 12.91 -1.45 -2.63
N TRP A 97 13.58 -1.36 -1.48
CA TRP A 97 15.04 -1.27 -1.43
C TRP A 97 15.60 -2.00 -0.22
N ASP A 98 16.74 -2.67 -0.40
CA ASP A 98 17.40 -3.42 0.66
C ASP A 98 18.51 -2.59 1.33
N HIS A 99 19.12 -3.17 2.36
CA HIS A 99 20.22 -2.54 3.10
C HIS A 99 21.56 -2.55 2.34
N GLU A 100 21.65 -3.29 1.23
CA GLU A 100 22.83 -3.42 0.38
C GLU A 100 22.77 -2.45 -0.82
N GLY A 101 21.69 -1.67 -0.94
CA GLY A 101 21.48 -0.67 -1.99
C GLY A 101 20.77 -1.20 -3.23
N GLY A 102 20.32 -2.45 -3.23
CA GLY A 102 19.46 -3.00 -4.26
C GLY A 102 18.08 -2.37 -4.24
N THR A 103 17.49 -2.15 -5.42
CA THR A 103 16.15 -1.58 -5.57
C THR A 103 15.32 -2.35 -6.58
N VAL A 104 14.07 -2.66 -6.25
CA VAL A 104 13.12 -3.30 -7.15
C VAL A 104 11.77 -2.61 -7.08
N PHE A 105 10.93 -2.84 -8.09
CA PHE A 105 9.58 -2.29 -8.13
C PHE A 105 8.57 -3.32 -8.64
N ALA A 106 7.32 -3.12 -8.22
CA ALA A 106 6.14 -3.83 -8.69
C ALA A 106 5.05 -2.82 -9.08
N GLU A 107 4.49 -2.96 -10.27
CA GLU A 107 3.41 -2.15 -10.79
C GLU A 107 2.16 -2.99 -11.05
N TYR A 108 1.02 -2.39 -10.71
CA TYR A 108 -0.32 -2.96 -10.85
C TYR A 108 -1.20 -1.98 -11.61
N LYS A 109 -1.62 -2.36 -12.81
CA LYS A 109 -2.63 -1.61 -13.56
C LYS A 109 -4.02 -1.92 -13.02
N ASN A 110 -4.88 -0.90 -12.98
CA ASN A 110 -6.27 -1.00 -12.50
C ASN A 110 -6.39 -1.45 -11.03
N PHE A 111 -5.49 -0.97 -10.17
CA PHE A 111 -5.47 -1.20 -8.71
C PHE A 111 -5.72 -2.68 -8.33
N VAL A 112 -4.63 -3.46 -8.28
CA VAL A 112 -4.59 -4.92 -8.02
C VAL A 112 -4.84 -5.82 -9.26
N GLY A 113 -4.64 -5.29 -10.48
CA GLY A 113 -4.75 -6.04 -11.74
C GLY A 113 -3.43 -6.66 -12.22
N LYS A 114 -3.10 -6.48 -13.51
CA LYS A 114 -1.92 -7.11 -14.15
C LYS A 114 -0.62 -6.60 -13.52
N TYR A 115 0.13 -7.53 -12.91
CA TYR A 115 1.46 -7.30 -12.35
C TYR A 115 2.51 -7.14 -13.44
N SER A 116 3.45 -6.22 -13.22
CA SER A 116 4.71 -6.08 -13.96
C SER A 116 5.78 -5.51 -13.03
N GLY A 117 7.05 -5.83 -13.28
CA GLY A 117 8.16 -5.30 -12.49
C GLY A 117 9.27 -6.33 -12.28
N ASN A 118 10.31 -5.92 -11.58
CA ASN A 118 11.48 -6.76 -11.26
C ASN A 118 11.48 -7.26 -9.81
N ALA A 119 10.41 -7.03 -9.04
CA ALA A 119 10.25 -7.55 -7.68
C ALA A 119 10.07 -9.09 -7.60
N GLY A 120 10.17 -9.79 -8.74
CA GLY A 120 10.16 -11.25 -8.85
C GLY A 120 8.82 -11.94 -8.60
N THR A 121 7.94 -11.38 -7.77
CA THR A 121 6.65 -11.95 -7.39
C THR A 121 5.59 -10.89 -7.13
N GLU A 122 4.31 -11.28 -7.21
CA GLU A 122 3.20 -10.40 -6.86
C GLU A 122 3.18 -10.13 -5.34
N VAL A 123 3.16 -8.84 -4.97
CA VAL A 123 3.03 -8.31 -3.62
C VAL A 123 1.57 -8.06 -3.20
N LEU A 124 0.64 -8.04 -4.17
CA LEU A 124 -0.79 -7.81 -3.98
C LEU A 124 -1.59 -8.71 -4.91
N LYS A 125 -2.71 -9.26 -4.39
CA LYS A 125 -3.62 -10.12 -5.12
C LYS A 125 -5.07 -9.68 -4.93
N ASN A 126 -5.87 -9.81 -5.98
CA ASN A 126 -7.28 -9.48 -5.94
C ASN A 126 -8.07 -10.49 -5.10
N GLY A 127 -9.13 -10.01 -4.45
CA GLY A 127 -10.13 -10.85 -3.77
C GLY A 127 -10.05 -10.86 -2.25
N TYR A 128 -9.03 -10.23 -1.66
CA TYR A 128 -8.83 -10.22 -0.21
C TYR A 128 -9.01 -8.83 0.39
N GLY A 129 -9.61 -8.77 1.58
CA GLY A 129 -9.82 -7.54 2.32
C GLY A 129 -8.53 -7.03 2.96
N PHE A 130 -8.54 -5.75 3.36
CA PHE A 130 -7.48 -5.22 4.21
C PHE A 130 -7.70 -5.75 5.64
N SER A 131 -6.70 -6.32 6.27
CA SER A 131 -6.75 -6.84 7.64
C SER A 131 -5.86 -6.02 8.57
N THR A 132 -6.21 -5.99 9.85
CA THR A 132 -5.39 -5.45 10.96
C THR A 132 -5.52 -6.38 12.16
N THR A 133 -4.59 -6.30 13.12
CA THR A 133 -4.58 -7.12 14.35
C THR A 133 -5.91 -7.20 15.11
N ASP A 134 -6.77 -6.18 14.99
CA ASP A 134 -8.09 -6.10 15.62
C ASP A 134 -9.26 -6.25 14.63
N ARG A 135 -8.98 -6.58 13.36
CA ARG A 135 -9.99 -6.78 12.31
C ARG A 135 -9.45 -7.64 11.17
N ASP A 136 -9.76 -8.92 11.22
CA ASP A 136 -9.53 -9.86 10.14
C ASP A 136 -10.58 -9.71 9.01
N ASN A 137 -10.12 -9.47 7.78
CA ASN A 137 -10.91 -9.56 6.55
C ASN A 137 -10.17 -10.34 5.44
N ASP A 138 -9.20 -11.18 5.79
CA ASP A 138 -8.42 -11.98 4.82
C ASP A 138 -9.15 -13.28 4.43
N GLY A 139 -10.23 -13.62 5.15
CA GLY A 139 -11.09 -14.76 4.83
C GLY A 139 -10.41 -16.11 5.11
N CYS A 140 -9.36 -16.10 5.93
CA CYS A 140 -8.55 -17.25 6.23
C CYS A 140 -8.69 -17.63 7.71
N SER A 141 -9.38 -18.75 7.98
CA SER A 141 -9.51 -19.28 9.34
C SER A 141 -9.83 -20.79 9.30
N PRO A 142 -8.90 -21.67 9.74
CA PRO A 142 -7.53 -21.37 10.14
C PRO A 142 -6.63 -21.08 8.92
N CYS A 143 -5.66 -20.20 9.12
CA CYS A 143 -4.55 -20.01 8.20
C CYS A 143 -3.52 -21.09 8.38
N ILE A 144 -3.33 -21.91 7.34
CA ILE A 144 -2.39 -23.02 7.37
C ILE A 144 -1.08 -22.59 6.70
N PHE A 145 -0.01 -22.58 7.48
CA PHE A 145 1.37 -22.26 7.11
C PHE A 145 2.21 -23.53 7.11
N GLY A 146 2.13 -24.31 6.03
CA GLY A 146 2.73 -25.63 6.02
C GLY A 146 2.03 -26.54 7.04
N ASP A 147 2.70 -26.83 8.15
CA ASP A 147 2.22 -27.63 9.28
C ASP A 147 1.73 -26.78 10.48
N ILE A 148 1.84 -25.46 10.43
CA ILE A 148 1.37 -24.54 11.47
C ILE A 148 -0.03 -24.03 11.11
N ALA A 149 -0.92 -23.93 12.10
CA ALA A 149 -2.24 -23.30 11.95
C ALA A 149 -2.29 -22.03 12.81
N GLU A 150 -2.61 -20.88 12.21
CA GLU A 150 -2.93 -19.64 12.94
C GLU A 150 -4.37 -19.20 12.67
N SER A 151 -4.87 -18.32 13.53
CA SER A 151 -6.24 -17.81 13.44
C SER A 151 -6.43 -16.72 12.40
N ASP A 152 -5.39 -15.93 12.11
CA ASP A 152 -5.42 -14.79 11.20
C ASP A 152 -3.98 -14.37 10.83
N CYS A 153 -3.79 -13.73 9.67
CA CYS A 153 -2.46 -13.27 9.24
C CYS A 153 -2.05 -11.93 9.83
N SER A 154 -3.01 -11.15 10.27
CA SER A 154 -2.76 -9.80 10.75
C SER A 154 -2.08 -9.75 12.12
N SER A 155 -2.13 -10.83 12.88
CA SER A 155 -1.48 -11.00 14.18
C SER A 155 -0.11 -11.66 14.10
N SER A 156 0.20 -12.35 13.00
CA SER A 156 1.53 -12.90 12.76
C SER A 156 2.49 -11.88 12.16
N GLU A 157 3.79 -12.24 12.18
CA GLU A 157 4.86 -11.54 11.45
C GLU A 157 4.89 -10.01 11.67
N GLY A 158 4.71 -9.59 12.93
CA GLY A 158 4.90 -8.20 13.35
C GLY A 158 3.65 -7.32 13.35
N GLY A 159 2.46 -7.83 13.04
CA GLY A 159 1.19 -7.21 13.43
C GLY A 159 0.76 -5.96 12.64
N GLY A 160 1.27 -5.78 11.43
CA GLY A 160 0.93 -4.65 10.55
C GLY A 160 -0.33 -4.90 9.73
N GLY A 161 -1.09 -3.84 9.42
CA GLY A 161 -2.23 -3.95 8.51
C GLY A 161 -1.84 -4.03 7.04
N TRP A 162 -2.44 -4.97 6.30
CA TRP A 162 -2.17 -5.20 4.88
C TRP A 162 -3.35 -5.84 4.13
N TRP A 163 -3.26 -5.94 2.79
CA TRP A 163 -4.13 -6.78 1.97
C TRP A 163 -3.53 -8.19 1.92
N ASP A 164 -3.71 -8.93 3.02
CA ASP A 164 -3.17 -10.27 3.16
C ASP A 164 -3.88 -11.25 2.22
N PHE A 165 -3.13 -12.22 1.69
CA PHE A 165 -3.70 -13.20 0.77
C PHE A 165 -3.06 -14.57 0.92
N HIS A 166 -3.89 -15.58 0.62
CA HIS A 166 -3.51 -16.98 0.66
C HIS A 166 -3.59 -17.59 -0.74
N ALA A 167 -2.49 -18.14 -1.24
CA ALA A 167 -2.50 -18.97 -2.44
C ALA A 167 -2.71 -20.43 -2.01
N THR A 168 -3.92 -20.95 -2.21
CA THR A 168 -4.21 -22.38 -2.00
C THR A 168 -3.28 -23.24 -2.86
N GLY A 169 -2.46 -24.09 -2.21
CA GLY A 169 -1.66 -25.12 -2.87
C GLY A 169 -0.30 -24.73 -3.46
N GLN A 170 0.23 -23.51 -3.21
CA GLN A 170 1.53 -23.10 -3.78
C GLN A 170 2.64 -22.74 -2.78
N HIS A 171 2.46 -22.88 -1.47
CA HIS A 171 3.49 -22.54 -0.47
C HIS A 171 4.07 -21.10 -0.59
N ILE A 172 3.41 -20.21 -1.34
CA ILE A 172 3.75 -18.80 -1.46
C ILE A 172 2.67 -18.04 -0.68
N PHE A 173 3.02 -17.67 0.55
CA PHE A 173 2.14 -16.98 1.51
C PHE A 173 2.81 -15.68 1.96
N ARG A 174 2.04 -14.61 2.17
CA ARG A 174 2.54 -13.32 2.66
C ARG A 174 1.58 -12.75 3.71
N CYS A 175 1.94 -12.90 4.98
CA CYS A 175 1.18 -12.46 6.15
C CYS A 175 1.83 -11.28 6.86
N SER A 176 2.59 -10.47 6.13
CA SER A 176 3.24 -9.29 6.69
C SER A 176 3.44 -8.21 5.64
N GLY A 177 3.35 -6.96 6.10
CA GLY A 177 3.68 -5.78 5.31
C GLY A 177 5.02 -5.91 4.60
N LEU A 178 5.04 -5.53 3.31
CA LEU A 178 6.20 -5.30 2.43
C LEU A 178 7.53 -5.93 2.89
N HIS A 179 7.63 -7.25 2.77
CA HIS A 179 8.88 -8.00 2.85
C HIS A 179 9.09 -8.71 1.51
N TRP A 180 10.25 -8.59 0.88
CA TRP A 180 10.61 -9.39 -0.29
C TRP A 180 11.85 -10.20 0.04
N ARG A 181 11.88 -11.45 -0.41
CA ARG A 181 13.07 -12.29 -0.27
C ARG A 181 14.14 -11.71 -1.21
N THR A 182 15.24 -11.25 -0.64
CA THR A 182 16.52 -11.06 -1.35
C THR A 182 17.13 -12.42 -1.68
#